data_AF-A0A924UF86-F1
#
_entry.id   AF-A0A924UF86-F1
#
_cell.length_a   1.000
_cell.length_b   1.000
_cell.length_c   1.000
_cell.angle_alpha   90.00
_cell.angle_beta   90.00
_cell.angle_gamma   90.00
#
_symmetry.space_group_name_H-M   'P 1'
#
loop_
_entity.id
_entity.type
_entity.pdbx_description
1 polymer ?
#
loop_
_entity_poly.entity_id
_entity_poly.type
_entity_poly.pdbx_seq_one_letter_code
_entity_poly.pdbx_strand_id
1 'polypeptide(L)'
;MRWLTHLMLTVASDIALIPTLFLINTALKGKDAYQADKTGLPNPIVLDHFRQILFDTPIFRCMANSLIIAGGSVGLSLIVACLAAYAIARMEFTRRDTLFALSTALMAVPPVVPIFVM
;
A
#
# COMPACT_ATOMS: atom_id res chain seq x y z
N MET A 1 -25.28 -4.53 23.83
CA MET A 1 -24.38 -5.02 22.76
C MET A 1 -23.57 -3.93 22.06
N ARG A 2 -24.15 -2.76 21.69
CA ARG A 2 -23.44 -1.74 20.86
C ARG A 2 -22.15 -1.18 21.49
N TRP A 3 -22.11 -1.02 22.81
CA TRP A 3 -20.92 -0.51 23.53
C TRP A 3 -19.70 -1.45 23.43
N LEU A 4 -19.93 -2.76 23.37
CA LEU A 4 -18.88 -3.76 23.21
C LEU A 4 -18.26 -3.68 21.81
N THR A 5 -19.09 -3.48 20.79
CA THR A 5 -18.65 -3.27 19.40
C THR A 5 -17.82 -1.99 19.25
N HIS A 6 -18.22 -0.90 19.92
CA HIS A 6 -17.43 0.34 19.91
C HIS A 6 -16.07 0.16 20.59
N LEU A 7 -16.02 -0.50 21.76
CA LEU A 7 -14.76 -0.84 22.43
C LEU A 7 -13.84 -1.71 21.56
N MET A 8 -14.41 -2.71 20.87
CA MET A 8 -13.64 -3.55 19.96
C MET A 8 -13.09 -2.76 18.77
N LEU A 9 -13.89 -1.86 18.17
CA LEU A 9 -13.43 -1.01 17.08
C LEU A 9 -12.35 -0.03 17.52
N THR A 10 -12.48 0.60 18.69
CA THR A 10 -11.46 1.53 19.19
C THR A 10 -10.14 0.82 19.43
N VAL A 11 -10.16 -0.34 20.10
CA VAL A 11 -8.94 -1.12 20.35
C VAL A 11 -8.30 -1.59 19.04
N ALA A 12 -9.09 -2.08 18.09
CA ALA A 12 -8.57 -2.49 16.79
C ALA A 12 -7.94 -1.31 16.02
N SER A 13 -8.56 -0.14 16.07
CA SER A 13 -8.02 1.09 15.48
C SER A 13 -6.71 1.49 16.13
N ASP A 14 -6.62 1.47 17.46
CA ASP A 14 -5.40 1.84 18.18
C ASP A 14 -4.25 0.90 17.83
N ILE A 15 -4.50 -0.42 17.78
CA ILE A 15 -3.50 -1.42 17.38
C ILE A 15 -3.01 -1.15 15.94
N ALA A 16 -3.91 -0.81 15.03
CA ALA A 16 -3.55 -0.48 13.64
C ALA A 16 -2.70 0.80 13.53
N LEU A 17 -2.83 1.73 14.49
CA LEU A 17 -2.06 2.97 14.51
C LEU A 17 -0.64 2.81 15.07
N ILE A 18 -0.38 1.80 15.91
CA ILE A 18 0.94 1.54 16.50
C ILE A 18 2.08 1.59 15.47
N PRO A 19 2.07 0.84 14.34
CA PRO A 19 3.17 0.88 13.38
C PRO A 19 3.32 2.25 12.70
N THR A 20 2.23 2.97 12.47
CA THR A 20 2.23 4.31 11.89
C THR A 20 2.85 5.33 12.85
N LEU A 21 2.49 5.25 14.13
CA LEU A 21 3.08 6.07 15.19
C LEU A 21 4.57 5.79 15.36
N PHE A 22 4.96 4.51 15.27
CA PHE A 22 6.36 4.11 15.28
C PHE A 22 7.13 4.70 14.08
N LEU A 23 6.55 4.64 12.88
CA LEU A 23 7.14 5.24 11.67
C LEU A 23 7.36 6.75 11.83
N ILE A 24 6.36 7.48 12.35
CA ILE A 24 6.47 8.92 12.62
C ILE A 24 7.57 9.20 13.65
N ASN A 25 7.62 8.43 14.73
CA ASN A 25 8.66 8.55 15.75
C ASN A 25 10.07 8.33 15.17
N THR A 26 10.23 7.31 14.33
CA THR A 26 11.51 7.03 13.65
C THR A 26 11.89 8.10 12.64
N ALA A 27 10.92 8.66 11.90
CA ALA A 27 11.18 9.71 10.91
C ALA A 27 11.71 11.01 11.54
N LEU A 28 11.42 11.24 12.82
CA LEU A 28 11.86 12.42 13.59
C LEU A 28 13.18 12.20 14.35
N LYS A 29 13.75 10.98 14.34
CA LYS A 29 15.02 10.65 14.99
C LYS A 29 16.18 10.83 14.01
N GLY A 30 17.27 11.45 14.47
CA GLY A 30 18.55 11.40 13.78
C GLY A 30 19.13 9.98 13.74
N LYS A 31 19.99 9.68 12.77
CA LYS A 31 20.61 8.34 12.59
C LYS A 31 21.24 7.81 13.87
N ASP A 32 21.97 8.65 14.60
CA ASP A 32 22.66 8.26 15.84
C ASP A 32 21.67 7.99 16.98
N ALA A 33 20.63 8.82 17.11
CA ALA A 33 19.57 8.65 18.11
C ALA A 33 18.73 7.39 17.86
N TYR A 34 18.49 7.04 16.60
CA TYR A 34 17.80 5.80 16.23
C TYR A 34 18.64 4.54 16.54
N GLN A 35 19.97 4.59 16.35
CA GLN A 35 20.84 3.47 16.70
C GLN A 35 21.03 3.30 18.21
N ALA A 36 21.05 4.40 18.96
CA ALA A 36 21.17 4.37 20.42
C ALA A 36 19.90 3.86 21.11
N ASP A 37 18.72 4.29 20.67
CA ASP A 37 17.44 3.81 21.19
C ASP A 37 16.36 3.75 20.11
N LYS A 38 16.03 2.52 19.69
CA LYS A 38 15.03 2.26 18.65
C LYS A 38 13.60 2.55 19.13
N THR A 39 13.31 2.29 20.41
CA THR A 39 11.95 2.32 20.97
C THR A 39 11.61 3.60 21.73
N GLY A 40 12.60 4.37 22.17
CA GLY A 40 12.38 5.62 22.91
C GLY A 40 11.72 6.73 22.09
N LEU A 41 11.42 7.84 22.74
CA LEU A 41 10.93 9.06 22.09
C LEU A 41 12.07 9.79 21.36
N PRO A 42 11.78 10.67 20.38
CA PRO A 42 12.80 11.36 19.62
C PRO A 42 13.46 12.44 20.50
N ASN A 43 14.74 12.28 20.79
CA ASN A 43 15.53 13.28 21.50
C ASN A 43 16.96 13.31 20.95
N PRO A 44 17.37 14.33 20.16
CA PRO A 44 16.60 15.50 19.72
C PRO A 44 15.63 15.19 18.57
N ILE A 45 14.62 16.05 18.37
CA ILE A 45 13.75 16.02 17.19
C ILE A 45 14.53 16.60 16.00
N VAL A 46 14.73 15.80 14.95
CA VAL A 46 15.48 16.16 13.75
C VAL A 46 14.54 16.24 12.55
N LEU A 47 14.39 17.45 11.99
CA LEU A 47 13.58 17.70 10.78
C LEU A 47 14.39 17.73 9.49
N ASP A 48 15.71 17.58 9.60
CA ASP A 48 16.64 17.72 8.46
C ASP A 48 16.42 16.63 7.39
N HIS A 49 15.96 15.43 7.80
CA HIS A 49 15.57 14.36 6.89
C HIS A 49 14.48 14.78 5.89
N PHE A 50 13.49 15.56 6.34
CA PHE A 50 12.43 16.06 5.45
C PHE A 50 12.97 17.08 4.45
N ARG A 51 13.87 17.96 4.90
CA ARG A 51 14.52 18.94 4.02
C ARG A 51 15.38 18.23 2.97
N GLN A 52 16.21 17.29 3.39
CA GLN A 52 17.07 16.51 2.50
C GLN A 52 16.25 15.78 1.43
N ILE A 53 15.15 15.14 1.80
CA ILE A 53 14.29 14.44 0.82
C ILE A 53 13.63 15.44 -0.13
N LEU A 54 13.13 16.59 0.35
CA LEU A 54 12.46 17.57 -0.50
C LEU A 54 13.39 18.27 -1.49
N PHE A 55 14.63 18.56 -1.10
CA PHE A 55 15.55 19.39 -1.90
C PHE A 55 16.69 18.61 -2.57
N ASP A 56 17.21 17.56 -1.91
CA ASP A 56 18.39 16.82 -2.39
C ASP A 56 18.02 15.52 -3.11
N THR A 57 16.73 15.17 -3.18
CA THR A 57 16.27 13.97 -3.91
C THR A 57 15.20 14.30 -4.93
N PRO A 58 15.13 13.56 -6.07
CA PRO A 58 14.10 13.75 -7.08
C PRO A 58 12.75 13.15 -6.66
N ILE A 59 12.31 13.40 -5.43
CA ILE A 59 11.11 12.79 -4.82
C ILE A 59 9.85 13.05 -5.66
N PHE A 60 9.67 14.27 -6.15
CA PHE A 60 8.53 14.63 -7.00
C PHE A 60 8.51 13.85 -8.32
N ARG A 61 9.68 13.55 -8.90
CA ARG A 61 9.79 12.73 -10.10
C ARG A 61 9.45 11.27 -9.78
N CYS A 62 9.91 10.74 -8.66
CA CYS A 62 9.56 9.39 -8.20
C CYS A 62 8.05 9.26 -7.93
N MET A 63 7.43 10.27 -7.31
CA MET A 63 5.99 10.32 -7.09
C MET A 63 5.21 10.39 -8.41
N ALA A 64 5.63 11.26 -9.35
CA ALA A 64 4.98 11.37 -10.65
C ALA A 64 5.10 10.08 -11.47
N ASN A 65 6.27 9.45 -11.50
CA ASN A 65 6.47 8.16 -12.17
C ASN A 65 5.54 7.09 -11.59
N SER A 66 5.46 7.00 -10.27
CA SER A 66 4.59 6.03 -9.60
C SER A 66 3.12 6.29 -9.88
N LEU A 67 2.70 7.56 -9.89
CA LEU A 67 1.34 7.95 -10.20
C LEU A 67 0.96 7.62 -11.64
N ILE A 68 1.85 7.87 -12.61
CA ILE A 68 1.64 7.55 -14.02
C ILE A 68 1.53 6.04 -14.21
N ILE A 69 2.44 5.26 -13.60
CA ILE A 69 2.45 3.80 -13.71
C ILE A 69 1.20 3.20 -13.06
N ALA A 70 0.90 3.60 -11.82
CA ALA A 70 -0.27 3.10 -11.09
C ALA A 70 -1.57 3.52 -11.76
N GLY A 71 -1.72 4.80 -12.11
CA GLY A 71 -2.90 5.32 -12.78
C GLY A 71 -3.11 4.70 -14.17
N GLY A 72 -2.04 4.59 -14.97
CA GLY A 72 -2.10 3.95 -16.29
C GLY A 72 -2.42 2.45 -16.19
N SER A 73 -1.78 1.74 -15.26
CA SER A 73 -2.04 0.31 -15.01
C SER A 73 -3.49 0.07 -14.58
N VAL A 74 -3.99 0.84 -13.61
CA VAL A 74 -5.38 0.75 -13.15
C VAL A 74 -6.35 1.10 -14.27
N GLY A 75 -6.11 2.19 -15.00
CA GLY A 75 -6.99 2.63 -16.09
C GLY A 75 -7.11 1.58 -17.20
N LEU A 76 -5.99 1.07 -17.70
CA LEU A 76 -5.98 0.03 -18.73
C LEU A 76 -6.60 -1.28 -18.22
N SER A 77 -6.23 -1.70 -17.01
CA SER A 77 -6.77 -2.92 -16.40
C SER A 77 -8.28 -2.82 -16.19
N LEU A 78 -8.78 -1.65 -15.78
CA LEU A 78 -10.22 -1.42 -15.57
C LEU A 78 -11.00 -1.48 -16.89
N ILE A 79 -10.49 -0.88 -17.97
CA ILE A 79 -11.14 -0.94 -19.29
C ILE A 79 -11.28 -2.40 -19.73
N VAL A 80 -10.19 -3.16 -19.69
CA VAL A 80 -10.18 -4.57 -20.10
C VAL A 80 -11.05 -5.43 -19.16
N ALA A 81 -10.94 -5.22 -17.84
CA ALA A 81 -11.70 -5.97 -16.85
C ALA A 81 -13.21 -5.71 -16.96
N CYS A 82 -13.64 -4.46 -17.19
CA CYS A 82 -15.04 -4.12 -17.38
C CYS A 82 -15.62 -4.79 -18.63
N LEU A 83 -14.89 -4.78 -19.75
CA LEU A 83 -15.31 -5.46 -20.98
C LEU A 83 -15.41 -6.97 -20.78
N ALA A 84 -14.41 -7.58 -20.13
CA ALA A 84 -14.41 -9.02 -19.84
C ALA A 84 -15.52 -9.41 -18.86
N ALA A 85 -15.72 -8.63 -17.80
CA ALA A 85 -16.79 -8.84 -16.82
C ALA A 85 -18.17 -8.71 -17.47
N TYR A 86 -18.38 -7.75 -18.38
CA TYR A 86 -19.63 -7.62 -19.11
C TYR A 86 -19.91 -8.85 -20.00
N ALA A 87 -18.90 -9.32 -20.75
CA ALA A 87 -19.05 -10.52 -21.57
C ALA A 87 -19.43 -11.74 -20.72
N ILE A 88 -18.74 -11.95 -19.59
CA ILE A 88 -19.03 -13.06 -18.66
C ILE A 88 -20.39 -12.89 -17.97
N ALA A 89 -20.82 -11.68 -17.64
CA ALA A 89 -22.06 -11.48 -16.89
C ALA A 89 -23.32 -11.47 -17.76
N ARG A 90 -23.23 -11.07 -19.03
CA ARG A 90 -24.41 -10.82 -19.89
C ARG A 90 -24.46 -11.66 -21.16
N MET A 91 -23.35 -12.22 -21.64
CA MET A 91 -23.35 -13.04 -22.86
C MET A 91 -23.42 -14.53 -22.52
N GLU A 92 -24.23 -15.28 -23.27
CA GLU A 92 -24.32 -16.73 -23.14
C GLU A 92 -23.36 -17.38 -24.14
N PHE A 93 -22.23 -17.91 -23.65
CA PHE A 93 -21.25 -18.64 -24.46
C PHE A 93 -20.74 -19.89 -23.74
N THR A 94 -20.42 -20.95 -24.51
CA THR A 94 -20.24 -22.33 -24.03
C THR A 94 -19.15 -22.53 -22.95
N ARG A 95 -18.16 -21.63 -22.82
CA ARG A 95 -17.01 -21.77 -21.90
C ARG A 95 -16.90 -20.66 -20.84
N ARG A 96 -18.00 -19.95 -20.57
CA ARG A 96 -18.06 -18.83 -19.63
C ARG A 96 -17.59 -19.19 -18.22
N ASP A 97 -18.07 -20.30 -17.69
CA ASP A 97 -17.79 -20.70 -16.31
C ASP A 97 -16.33 -21.13 -16.15
N THR A 98 -15.71 -21.68 -17.19
CA THR A 98 -14.26 -22.00 -17.22
C THR A 98 -13.41 -20.73 -17.19
N LEU A 99 -13.77 -19.68 -17.94
CA LEU A 99 -13.05 -18.40 -17.92
C LEU A 99 -13.17 -17.71 -16.56
N PHE A 100 -14.35 -17.79 -15.93
CA PHE A 100 -14.58 -17.25 -14.58
C PHE A 100 -13.79 -18.01 -13.50
N ALA A 101 -13.75 -19.34 -13.58
CA ALA A 101 -12.93 -20.16 -12.69
C ALA A 101 -11.44 -19.86 -12.85
N LEU A 102 -10.97 -19.68 -14.10
CA LEU A 102 -9.59 -19.34 -14.39
C LEU A 102 -9.20 -17.96 -13.86
N SER A 103 -10.04 -16.93 -14.02
CA SER A 103 -9.76 -15.59 -13.49
C SER A 103 -9.66 -15.60 -11.96
N THR A 104 -10.54 -16.35 -11.29
CA THR A 104 -10.51 -16.53 -9.84
C THR A 104 -9.25 -17.29 -9.39
N ALA A 105 -8.86 -18.34 -10.11
CA ALA A 105 -7.65 -19.09 -9.83
C ALA A 105 -6.38 -18.22 -9.99
N LEU A 106 -6.36 -17.31 -10.97
CA LEU A 106 -5.26 -16.37 -11.16
C LEU A 106 -5.08 -15.38 -10.00
N MET A 107 -6.15 -15.04 -9.26
CA MET A 107 -6.04 -14.19 -8.05
C MET A 107 -5.31 -14.90 -6.90
N ALA A 108 -5.32 -16.24 -6.87
CA ALA A 108 -4.61 -17.02 -5.87
C ALA A 108 -3.11 -17.15 -6.18
N VAL A 109 -2.68 -16.81 -7.40
CA VAL A 109 -1.26 -16.79 -7.76
C VAL A 109 -0.61 -15.59 -7.06
N PRO A 110 0.34 -15.79 -6.14
CA PRO A 110 1.00 -14.69 -5.47
C PRO A 110 1.76 -13.86 -6.52
N PRO A 111 1.60 -12.52 -6.54
CA PRO A 111 2.39 -11.68 -7.41
C PRO A 111 3.87 -11.84 -7.04
N VAL A 112 4.65 -12.44 -7.94
CA VAL A 112 6.10 -12.53 -7.80
C VAL A 112 6.66 -11.14 -8.11
N VAL A 113 6.63 -10.24 -7.13
CA VAL A 113 7.37 -8.99 -7.21
C VAL A 113 8.86 -9.33 -7.10
N PRO A 114 9.72 -8.90 -8.04
CA PRO A 114 11.14 -9.17 -7.98
C PRO A 114 11.75 -8.39 -6.81
N ILE A 115 11.85 -9.03 -5.65
CA ILE A 115 12.64 -8.57 -4.50
C ILE A 115 14.17 -8.59 -4.81
N PHE A 116 14.57 -9.04 -6.00
CA PHE A 116 15.98 -9.22 -6.38
C PHE A 116 16.64 -8.03 -7.12
N VAL A 117 16.09 -6.83 -7.08
CA VAL A 117 16.79 -5.64 -7.61
C VAL A 117 16.85 -4.54 -6.57
N MET A 118 17.73 -4.74 -5.59
CA MET A 118 18.51 -3.70 -4.90
C MET A 118 19.71 -4.34 -4.22
#